data_AF-A0A662RNZ2-F1
#
_entry.id   AF-A0A662RNZ2-F1
#
_cell.length_a   1.000
_cell.length_b   1.000
_cell.length_c   1.000
_cell.angle_alpha   90.00
_cell.angle_beta   90.00
_cell.angle_gamma   90.00
#
_symmetry.space_group_name_H-M   'P 1'
#
loop_
_entity.id
_entity.type
_entity.pdbx_description
1 polymer ?
#
loop_
_entity_poly.entity_id
_entity_poly.type
_entity_poly.pdbx_seq_one_letter_code
_entity_poly.pdbx_strand_id
1 'polypeptide(L)'
;MARKKAKKSGKEWKSIKIPLSLYQTITAVASRENTTKYHVIASALAKTGKLSDEEFEELLAKNIMAVDRRVWYSFKLINGFAMFKQLAIVSNFPSLQRNKEIKEYVEKEKKKFLGTIEQVEKRLKVDLSDIRKIVEYISGDNSGTEVAKINDTVKRKVIEILTKVVS
;
A
#
# COMPACT_ATOMS: atom_id res chain seq x y z
N MET A 1 39.90 9.02 -11.04
CA MET A 1 38.78 8.05 -10.88
C MET A 1 37.50 8.69 -11.43
N ALA A 2 37.08 8.31 -12.63
CA ALA A 2 35.90 8.89 -13.27
C ALA A 2 34.61 8.26 -12.72
N ARG A 3 33.74 9.07 -12.10
CA ARG A 3 32.38 8.67 -11.73
C ARG A 3 31.57 8.45 -13.01
N LYS A 4 31.32 7.19 -13.38
CA LYS A 4 30.32 6.83 -14.39
C LYS A 4 28.96 7.39 -13.94
N LYS A 5 28.50 8.47 -14.57
CA LYS A 5 27.12 8.96 -14.40
C LYS A 5 26.19 7.91 -14.99
N ALA A 6 25.33 7.31 -14.15
CA ALA A 6 24.24 6.47 -14.61
C ALA A 6 23.35 7.29 -15.55
N LYS A 7 23.27 6.89 -16.83
CA LYS A 7 22.32 7.43 -17.80
C LYS A 7 20.91 7.19 -17.23
N LYS A 8 20.23 8.24 -16.79
CA LYS A 8 18.77 8.20 -16.60
C LYS A 8 18.17 7.98 -17.97
N SER A 9 17.79 6.75 -18.30
CA SER A 9 16.94 6.46 -19.45
C SER A 9 15.59 7.14 -19.20
N GLY A 10 15.42 8.34 -19.76
CA GLY A 10 14.12 8.97 -19.84
C GLY A 10 13.23 8.03 -20.64
N LYS A 11 12.20 7.46 -20.00
CA LYS A 11 11.22 6.63 -20.69
C LYS A 11 10.50 7.50 -21.71
N GLU A 12 10.68 7.23 -23.00
CA GLU A 12 9.93 7.86 -24.08
C GLU A 12 8.52 7.29 -24.10
N TRP A 13 7.55 8.07 -23.64
CA TRP A 13 6.14 7.71 -23.75
C TRP A 13 5.66 7.96 -25.18
N LYS A 14 5.12 6.92 -25.83
CA LYS A 14 4.49 7.05 -27.16
C LYS A 14 2.97 7.07 -27.01
N SER A 15 2.35 8.09 -27.59
CA SER A 15 0.90 8.15 -27.73
C SER A 15 0.46 7.33 -28.94
N ILE A 16 -0.60 6.54 -28.78
CA ILE A 16 -1.11 5.65 -29.83
C ILE A 16 -2.59 5.97 -30.03
N LYS A 17 -2.99 6.25 -31.26
CA LYS A 17 -4.41 6.39 -31.61
C LYS A 17 -5.01 5.01 -31.84
N ILE A 18 -6.06 4.69 -31.09
CA ILE A 18 -6.79 3.41 -31.22
C ILE A 18 -8.28 3.67 -31.42
N PRO A 19 -9.00 2.80 -32.15
CA PRO A 19 -10.46 2.87 -32.27
C PRO A 19 -11.14 2.82 -30.90
N LEU A 20 -12.26 3.54 -30.75
CA LEU A 20 -13.00 3.62 -29.48
C LEU A 20 -13.45 2.25 -28.97
N SER A 21 -13.90 1.37 -29.88
CA SER A 21 -14.29 -0.01 -29.57
C SER A 21 -13.15 -0.80 -28.93
N LEU A 22 -11.93 -0.67 -29.46
CA LEU A 22 -10.75 -1.34 -28.90
C LEU A 22 -10.38 -0.76 -27.53
N TYR A 23 -10.47 0.56 -27.35
CA TYR A 23 -10.24 1.19 -26.05
C TYR A 23 -11.22 0.69 -24.97
N GLN A 24 -12.50 0.54 -25.33
CA GLN A 24 -13.51 -0.02 -24.43
C GLN A 24 -13.18 -1.47 -24.06
N THR A 25 -12.79 -2.31 -25.02
CA THR A 25 -12.34 -3.68 -24.77
C THR A 25 -11.14 -3.73 -23.84
N ILE A 26 -10.10 -2.92 -24.09
CA ILE A 26 -8.91 -2.85 -23.22
C ILE A 26 -9.30 -2.43 -21.80
N THR A 27 -10.23 -1.47 -21.67
CA THR A 27 -10.72 -1.00 -20.37
C THR A 27 -11.49 -2.10 -19.63
N ALA A 28 -12.35 -2.84 -20.33
CA ALA A 28 -13.11 -3.95 -19.76
C ALA A 28 -12.20 -5.09 -19.29
N VAL A 29 -11.20 -5.46 -20.10
CA VAL A 29 -10.21 -6.49 -19.74
C VAL A 29 -9.36 -6.04 -18.54
N ALA A 30 -8.87 -4.80 -18.56
CA ALA A 30 -8.11 -4.22 -17.45
C ALA A 30 -8.90 -4.24 -16.14
N SER A 31 -10.19 -3.90 -16.20
CA SER A 31 -11.09 -3.95 -15.03
C SER A 31 -11.33 -5.38 -14.56
N ARG A 32 -11.58 -6.32 -15.48
CA ARG A 32 -11.85 -7.73 -15.16
C ARG A 32 -10.65 -8.40 -14.50
N GLU A 33 -9.45 -8.09 -14.98
CA GLU A 33 -8.18 -8.69 -14.52
C GLU A 33 -7.49 -7.85 -13.44
N ASN A 34 -8.15 -6.78 -12.96
CA ASN A 34 -7.63 -5.86 -11.95
C ASN A 34 -6.20 -5.37 -12.26
N THR A 35 -5.98 -4.96 -13.51
CA THR A 35 -4.66 -4.57 -14.04
C THR A 35 -4.73 -3.24 -14.81
N THR A 36 -3.58 -2.70 -15.23
CA THR A 36 -3.53 -1.45 -16.00
C THR A 36 -3.86 -1.72 -17.47
N LYS A 37 -4.45 -0.74 -18.17
CA LYS A 37 -4.63 -0.78 -19.63
C LYS A 37 -3.30 -1.00 -20.36
N TYR A 38 -2.22 -0.43 -19.81
CA TYR A 38 -0.86 -0.63 -20.31
C TYR A 38 -0.42 -2.09 -20.21
N HIS A 39 -0.69 -2.77 -19.10
CA HIS A 39 -0.37 -4.19 -18.94
C HIS A 39 -1.13 -5.06 -19.92
N VAL A 40 -2.41 -4.77 -20.16
CA VAL A 40 -3.20 -5.46 -21.20
C VAL A 40 -2.56 -5.28 -22.58
N ILE A 41 -2.15 -4.06 -22.93
CA ILE A 41 -1.48 -3.76 -24.19
C ILE A 41 -0.12 -4.46 -24.29
N ALA A 42 0.69 -4.41 -23.24
CA ALA A 42 2.01 -5.04 -23.21
C ALA A 42 1.91 -6.57 -23.33
N SER A 43 1.00 -7.20 -22.58
CA SER A 43 0.74 -8.63 -22.66
C SER A 43 0.23 -9.05 -24.03
N ALA A 44 -0.60 -8.21 -24.68
CA ALA A 44 -1.04 -8.45 -26.06
C ALA A 44 0.13 -8.33 -27.05
N LEU A 45 0.98 -7.30 -26.91
CA LEU A 45 2.18 -7.11 -27.75
C LEU A 45 3.17 -8.26 -27.62
N ALA A 46 3.39 -8.76 -26.40
CA ALA A 46 4.23 -9.92 -26.12
C ALA A 46 3.69 -11.18 -26.80
N LYS A 47 2.37 -11.44 -26.68
CA LYS A 47 1.71 -12.55 -27.39
C LYS A 47 1.80 -12.47 -28.91
N THR A 48 1.93 -11.26 -29.49
CA THR A 48 2.13 -11.07 -30.93
C THR A 48 3.59 -11.13 -31.37
N GLY A 49 4.53 -11.42 -30.47
CA GLY A 49 5.98 -11.45 -30.77
C GLY A 49 6.59 -10.08 -31.06
N LYS A 50 5.93 -8.99 -30.63
CA LYS A 50 6.41 -7.60 -30.81
C LYS A 50 7.19 -7.05 -29.62
N LEU A 51 7.27 -7.82 -28.53
CA LEU A 51 8.19 -7.62 -27.41
C LEU A 51 9.11 -8.83 -27.42
N SER A 52 10.41 -8.64 -27.20
CA SER A 52 11.28 -9.77 -26.90
C SER A 52 10.91 -10.36 -25.53
N ASP A 53 11.23 -11.64 -25.30
CA ASP A 53 11.00 -12.29 -24.01
C ASP A 53 11.67 -11.51 -22.87
N GLU A 54 12.84 -10.91 -23.12
CA GLU A 54 13.57 -10.08 -22.17
C GLU A 54 12.81 -8.79 -21.77
N GLU A 55 12.15 -8.12 -22.73
CA GLU A 55 11.37 -6.92 -22.47
C GLU A 55 10.08 -7.24 -21.69
N PHE A 56 9.48 -8.41 -21.96
CA PHE A 56 8.31 -8.90 -21.22
C PHE A 56 8.68 -9.27 -19.78
N GLU A 57 9.79 -9.99 -19.58
CA GLU A 57 10.31 -10.34 -18.25
C GLU A 57 10.69 -9.09 -17.43
N GLU A 58 11.28 -8.06 -18.04
CA GLU A 58 11.60 -6.82 -17.33
C GLU A 58 10.32 -6.07 -16.88
N LEU A 59 9.25 -6.13 -17.68
CA LEU A 59 7.94 -5.57 -17.33
C LEU A 59 7.26 -6.35 -16.19
N LEU A 60 7.32 -7.68 -16.24
CA LEU A 60 6.84 -8.56 -15.18
C LEU A 60 7.59 -8.31 -13.88
N ALA A 61 8.93 -8.28 -13.92
CA ALA A 61 9.77 -8.02 -12.76
C ALA A 61 9.43 -6.66 -12.10
N LYS A 62 9.23 -5.61 -12.89
CA LYS A 62 8.83 -4.29 -12.36
C LYS A 62 7.46 -4.31 -11.68
N ASN A 63 6.49 -5.03 -12.25
CA ASN A 63 5.16 -5.19 -11.65
C ASN A 63 5.23 -6.03 -10.37
N ILE A 64 5.98 -7.13 -10.37
CA ILE A 64 6.17 -7.98 -9.20
C ILE A 64 6.83 -7.18 -8.08
N MET A 65 7.88 -6.40 -8.36
CA MET A 65 8.51 -5.52 -7.36
C MET A 65 7.57 -4.44 -6.82
N ALA A 66 6.67 -3.92 -7.66
CA ALA A 66 5.66 -2.95 -7.23
C ALA A 66 4.55 -3.60 -6.38
N VAL A 67 4.13 -4.83 -6.70
CA VAL A 67 3.21 -5.64 -5.89
C VAL A 67 3.86 -6.01 -4.56
N ASP A 68 5.07 -6.54 -4.56
CA ASP A 68 5.84 -6.90 -3.36
C ASP A 68 5.96 -5.72 -2.40
N ARG A 69 6.32 -4.54 -2.92
CA ARG A 69 6.38 -3.31 -2.11
C ARG A 69 5.03 -2.98 -1.47
N ARG A 70 3.91 -3.09 -2.19
CA ARG A 70 2.57 -2.83 -1.67
C ARG A 70 2.17 -3.86 -0.61
N VAL A 71 2.48 -5.13 -0.84
CA VAL A 71 2.26 -6.22 0.12
C VAL A 71 3.06 -5.97 1.41
N TRP A 72 4.35 -5.63 1.29
CA TRP A 72 5.20 -5.33 2.43
C TRP A 72 4.67 -4.19 3.30
N TYR A 73 4.29 -3.08 2.68
CA TYR A 73 3.77 -1.92 3.43
C TYR A 73 2.35 -2.17 3.97
N SER A 74 1.54 -2.97 3.30
CA SER A 74 0.25 -3.43 3.83
C SER A 74 0.45 -4.28 5.09
N PHE A 75 1.38 -5.24 5.03
CA PHE A 75 1.74 -6.08 6.16
C PHE A 75 2.25 -5.26 7.35
N LYS A 76 3.15 -4.28 7.10
CA LYS A 76 3.61 -3.34 8.14
C LYS A 76 2.46 -2.58 8.79
N LEU A 77 1.51 -2.09 8.00
CA LEU A 77 0.38 -1.33 8.50
C LEU A 77 -0.54 -2.18 9.38
N ILE A 78 -0.90 -3.39 8.92
CA ILE A 78 -1.76 -4.31 9.68
C ILE A 78 -1.10 -4.74 10.98
N ASN A 79 0.15 -5.19 10.93
CA ASN A 79 0.84 -5.69 12.13
C ASN A 79 1.13 -4.58 13.13
N GLY A 80 1.57 -3.41 12.65
CA GLY A 80 1.79 -2.26 13.51
C GLY A 80 0.50 -1.86 14.23
N PHE A 81 -0.63 -1.84 13.50
CA PHE A 81 -1.92 -1.54 14.09
C PHE A 81 -2.37 -2.62 15.09
N ALA A 82 -2.26 -3.90 14.74
CA ALA A 82 -2.68 -5.01 15.60
C ALA A 82 -1.95 -5.01 16.95
N MET A 83 -0.63 -4.81 16.91
CA MET A 83 0.21 -4.74 18.10
C MET A 83 -0.12 -3.52 18.95
N PHE A 84 -0.22 -2.32 18.34
CA PHE A 84 -0.60 -1.11 19.06
C PHE A 84 -1.99 -1.23 19.70
N LYS A 85 -2.97 -1.74 18.95
CA LYS A 85 -4.33 -1.98 19.44
C LYS A 85 -4.35 -2.90 20.66
N GLN A 86 -3.66 -4.03 20.61
CA GLN A 86 -3.60 -4.96 21.74
C GLN A 86 -3.02 -4.30 22.99
N LEU A 87 -1.89 -3.59 22.84
CA LEU A 87 -1.25 -2.91 23.95
C LEU A 87 -2.11 -1.81 24.55
N ALA A 88 -2.75 -1.01 23.71
CA ALA A 88 -3.62 0.07 24.15
C ALA A 88 -4.88 -0.44 24.88
N ILE A 89 -5.44 -1.58 24.45
CA ILE A 89 -6.54 -2.24 25.17
C ILE A 89 -6.05 -2.78 26.52
N VAL A 90 -4.90 -3.47 26.52
CA VAL A 90 -4.34 -4.06 27.75
C VAL A 90 -3.98 -3.00 28.79
N SER A 91 -3.49 -1.84 28.37
CA SER A 91 -3.18 -0.75 29.30
C SER A 91 -4.38 -0.16 30.03
N ASN A 92 -5.61 -0.46 29.57
CA ASN A 92 -6.84 0.03 30.19
C ASN A 92 -7.38 -0.92 31.27
N PHE A 93 -6.79 -2.12 31.44
CA PHE A 93 -7.17 -2.98 32.56
C PHE A 93 -6.88 -2.27 33.89
N PRO A 94 -7.80 -2.28 34.88
CA PRO A 94 -7.64 -1.55 36.14
C PRO A 94 -6.33 -1.86 36.89
N SER A 95 -5.86 -3.11 36.80
CA SER A 95 -4.60 -3.57 37.40
C SER A 95 -3.35 -2.96 36.74
N LEU A 96 -3.44 -2.54 35.49
CA LEU A 96 -2.33 -2.06 34.67
C LEU A 96 -2.38 -0.55 34.40
N GLN A 97 -3.55 0.07 34.56
CA GLN A 97 -3.80 1.48 34.25
C GLN A 97 -2.95 2.46 35.08
N ARG A 98 -2.51 2.05 36.28
CA ARG A 98 -1.63 2.85 37.15
C ARG A 98 -0.14 2.58 36.92
N ASN A 99 0.21 1.57 36.13
CA ASN A 99 1.60 1.22 35.88
C ASN A 99 2.22 2.22 34.88
N LYS A 100 3.22 2.97 35.35
CA LYS A 100 3.93 4.00 34.58
C LYS A 100 4.71 3.39 33.40
N GLU A 101 5.35 2.25 33.61
CA GLU A 101 6.16 1.58 32.57
C GLU A 101 5.29 1.12 31.40
N ILE A 102 4.09 0.62 31.69
CA ILE A 102 3.13 0.20 30.66
C ILE A 102 2.68 1.41 29.83
N LYS A 103 2.39 2.55 30.48
CA LYS A 103 2.02 3.79 29.77
C LYS A 103 3.13 4.29 28.86
N GLU A 104 4.37 4.29 29.35
CA GLU A 104 5.54 4.68 28.54
C GLU A 104 5.77 3.72 27.37
N TYR A 105 5.56 2.42 27.59
CA TYR A 105 5.69 1.41 26.54
C TYR A 105 4.62 1.57 25.46
N VAL A 106 3.35 1.75 25.83
CA VAL A 106 2.26 2.03 24.89
C VAL A 106 2.56 3.27 24.05
N GLU A 107 3.04 4.34 24.67
CA GLU A 107 3.32 5.59 23.96
C GLU A 107 4.54 5.46 23.02
N LYS A 108 5.53 4.64 23.39
CA LYS A 108 6.64 4.27 22.50
C LYS A 108 6.14 3.49 21.27
N GLU A 109 5.26 2.52 21.46
CA GLU A 109 4.69 1.75 20.34
C GLU A 109 3.75 2.59 19.48
N LYS A 110 2.99 3.51 20.07
CA LYS A 110 2.20 4.53 19.35
C LYS A 110 3.09 5.35 18.41
N LYS A 111 4.20 5.89 18.92
CA LYS A 111 5.16 6.66 18.11
C LYS A 111 5.75 5.84 16.97
N LYS A 112 6.12 4.58 17.21
CA LYS A 112 6.61 3.67 16.16
C LYS A 112 5.56 3.42 15.08
N PHE A 113 4.30 3.25 15.48
CA PHE A 113 3.21 3.02 14.53
C PHE A 113 2.90 4.27 13.70
N LEU A 114 2.88 5.46 14.32
CA LEU A 114 2.77 6.73 13.61
C LEU A 114 3.90 6.94 12.58
N GLY A 115 5.14 6.55 12.94
CA GLY A 115 6.26 6.55 11.99
C GLY A 115 6.08 5.56 10.83
N THR A 116 5.42 4.42 11.08
CA THR A 116 5.04 3.47 10.02
C THR A 116 4.00 4.06 9.09
N ILE A 117 2.97 4.73 9.63
CA ILE A 117 1.96 5.44 8.84
C ILE A 117 2.64 6.46 7.92
N GLU A 118 3.50 7.32 8.47
CA GLU A 118 4.23 8.33 7.68
C GLU A 118 5.09 7.70 6.58
N GLN A 119 5.76 6.59 6.88
CA GLN A 119 6.55 5.86 5.89
C GLN A 119 5.67 5.34 4.75
N VAL A 120 4.50 4.78 5.05
CA VAL A 120 3.56 4.27 4.04
C VAL A 120 3.00 5.41 3.20
N GLU A 121 2.54 6.50 3.81
CA GLU A 121 2.03 7.70 3.11
C GLU A 121 3.08 8.26 2.14
N LYS A 122 4.33 8.41 2.60
CA LYS A 122 5.43 8.95 1.78
C LYS A 122 5.79 8.04 0.61
N ARG A 123 5.84 6.72 0.83
CA ARG A 123 6.33 5.71 -0.13
C ARG A 123 5.29 5.27 -1.13
N LEU A 124 4.03 5.16 -0.70
CA LEU A 124 2.92 4.69 -1.53
C LEU A 124 1.97 5.81 -1.96
N LYS A 125 2.16 7.04 -1.46
CA LYS A 125 1.32 8.21 -1.81
C LYS A 125 -0.16 7.97 -1.52
N VAL A 126 -0.46 7.29 -0.42
CA VAL A 126 -1.82 7.02 0.07
C VAL A 126 -2.10 7.92 1.26
N ASP A 127 -3.35 8.31 1.43
CA ASP A 127 -3.79 9.08 2.61
C ASP A 127 -4.21 8.12 3.73
N LEU A 128 -3.54 8.20 4.88
CA LEU A 128 -3.82 7.40 6.07
C LEU A 128 -4.22 8.28 7.27
N SER A 129 -4.66 9.53 7.01
CA SER A 129 -5.10 10.48 8.04
C SER A 129 -6.18 9.92 8.97
N ASP A 130 -7.10 9.11 8.45
CA ASP A 130 -8.14 8.44 9.26
C ASP A 130 -7.55 7.45 10.26
N ILE A 131 -6.55 6.66 9.86
CA ILE A 131 -5.85 5.73 10.76
C ILE A 131 -5.06 6.50 11.81
N ARG A 132 -4.43 7.62 11.43
CA ARG A 132 -3.71 8.49 12.35
C ARG A 132 -4.63 9.04 13.44
N LYS A 133 -5.79 9.58 13.07
CA LYS A 133 -6.81 10.05 14.03
C LYS A 133 -7.24 8.94 14.97
N ILE A 134 -7.48 7.74 14.44
CA ILE A 134 -7.84 6.58 15.26
C ILE A 134 -6.75 6.27 16.30
N VAL A 135 -5.47 6.27 15.90
CA VAL A 135 -4.35 5.98 16.81
C VAL A 135 -4.27 7.01 17.94
N GLU A 136 -4.61 8.26 17.66
CA GLU A 136 -4.70 9.32 18.66
C GLU A 136 -5.90 9.14 19.61
N TYR A 137 -7.02 8.63 19.09
CA TYR A 137 -8.27 8.42 19.82
C TYR A 137 -8.36 7.09 20.56
N ILE A 138 -7.46 6.12 20.34
CA ILE A 138 -7.41 4.91 21.17
C ILE A 138 -6.88 5.31 22.56
N SER A 139 -7.79 5.82 23.38
CA SER A 139 -7.63 6.16 24.78
C SER A 139 -8.72 5.45 25.56
N GLY A 140 -8.36 4.52 26.45
CA GLY A 140 -9.20 4.09 27.57
C GLY A 140 -10.39 3.18 27.24
N ASP A 141 -11.36 3.71 26.51
CA ASP A 141 -12.77 3.30 26.62
C ASP A 141 -13.42 3.02 25.26
N ASN A 142 -12.66 2.44 24.32
CA ASN A 142 -13.27 2.03 23.07
C ASN A 142 -14.13 0.78 23.28
N SER A 143 -15.43 0.95 23.02
CA SER A 143 -16.38 -0.16 22.93
C SER A 143 -15.97 -1.14 21.82
N GLY A 144 -16.39 -2.40 21.91
CA GLY A 144 -16.11 -3.41 20.87
C GLY A 144 -16.55 -2.98 19.46
N THR A 145 -17.60 -2.16 19.37
CA THR A 145 -18.11 -1.57 18.13
C THR A 145 -17.15 -0.55 17.51
N GLU A 146 -16.48 0.27 18.31
CA GLU A 146 -15.49 1.23 17.83
C GLU A 146 -14.23 0.52 17.34
N VAL A 147 -13.77 -0.50 18.08
CA VAL A 147 -12.65 -1.35 17.67
C VAL A 147 -12.94 -2.06 16.33
N ALA A 148 -14.18 -2.50 16.10
CA ALA A 148 -14.59 -3.11 14.84
C ALA A 148 -14.52 -2.11 13.67
N LYS A 149 -15.09 -0.90 13.84
CA LYS A 149 -15.03 0.18 12.84
C LYS A 149 -13.59 0.52 12.46
N ILE A 150 -12.72 0.56 13.45
CA ILE A 150 -11.29 0.82 13.24
C ILE A 150 -10.65 -0.29 12.38
N ASN A 151 -10.91 -1.57 12.69
CA ASN A 151 -10.39 -2.68 11.89
C ASN A 151 -10.85 -2.57 10.43
N ASP A 152 -12.10 -2.17 10.21
CA ASP A 152 -12.64 -2.00 8.86
C ASP A 152 -11.98 -0.83 8.11
N THR A 153 -11.68 0.27 8.80
CA THR A 153 -10.92 1.39 8.22
C THR A 153 -9.52 0.93 7.79
N VAL A 154 -8.80 0.20 8.64
CA VAL A 154 -7.47 -0.34 8.30
C VAL A 154 -7.54 -1.31 7.13
N LYS A 155 -8.52 -2.23 7.12
CA LYS A 155 -8.75 -3.17 6.01
C LYS A 155 -9.02 -2.43 4.69
N ARG A 156 -9.88 -1.41 4.69
CA ARG A 156 -10.16 -0.61 3.49
C ARG A 156 -8.91 0.07 2.95
N LYS A 157 -8.06 0.62 3.82
CA LYS A 157 -6.79 1.23 3.40
C LYS A 157 -5.78 0.22 2.87
N VAL A 158 -5.74 -0.99 3.42
CA VAL A 158 -4.94 -2.09 2.86
C VAL A 158 -5.42 -2.46 1.46
N ILE A 159 -6.73 -2.60 1.27
CA ILE A 159 -7.30 -2.87 -0.06
C ILE A 159 -6.91 -1.75 -1.02
N GLU A 160 -7.09 -0.48 -0.63
CA GLU A 160 -6.68 0.68 -1.43
C GLU A 160 -5.20 0.62 -1.82
N ILE A 161 -4.31 0.27 -0.89
CA ILE A 161 -2.88 0.08 -1.15
C ILE A 161 -2.63 -1.02 -2.18
N LEU A 162 -3.26 -2.19 -2.01
CA LEU A 162 -3.05 -3.36 -2.87
C LEU A 162 -3.64 -3.16 -4.27
N THR A 163 -4.80 -2.52 -4.38
CA THR A 163 -5.49 -2.26 -5.65
C THR A 163 -5.01 -0.99 -6.33
N LYS A 164 -4.12 -0.21 -5.72
CA LYS A 164 -3.58 1.01 -6.33
C LYS A 164 -2.90 0.68 -7.64
N VAL A 165 -3.58 1.01 -8.73
CA VAL A 165 -3.09 0.86 -10.10
C VAL A 165 -1.85 1.74 -10.24
N VAL A 166 -0.73 1.14 -10.68
CA VAL A 166 0.51 1.88 -10.95
C VAL A 166 0.22 2.83 -12.11
N SER A 167 0.00 4.11 -11.79
CA SER A 167 -0.05 5.22 -12.73
C SER A 167 1.36 5.67 -13.10
#